data_AF-A0A5M6C9N6-F1
#
_entry.id   AF-A0A5M6C9N6-F1
#
_cell.length_a   1.000
_cell.length_b   1.000
_cell.length_c   1.000
_cell.angle_alpha   90.00
_cell.angle_beta   90.00
_cell.angle_gamma   90.00
#
_symmetry.space_group_name_H-M   'P 1'
#
loop_
_entity.id
_entity.type
_entity.pdbx_description
1 polymer ?
#
loop_
_entity_poly.entity_id
_entity_poly.type
_entity_poly.pdbx_seq_one_letter_code
_entity_poly.pdbx_strand_id
1 'polypeptide(L)'
;MKATISAVLSHIISASTDVSYLEKTEAMKILKKVNQYAQKHYTNWENYSKDFIIGEVNVGLNNSAGRGVLKKYIGYLETKIGSPWNTISWESSGSNRTNETTENEVSTEVLGDIVWAFQRKKYNDTTDFNNEIEEYQHLILKEKAIWQLEEIAINKPEIEICYEAWIKGKEEIATNETLLDDEEDAFDEDNSDEGMFQVELCATLKAQNGKYFTNLDLMYQLEQQVSNKELGDHIFFEGLTLNSNADHESEIPTFYIYCGS
;
A
#
# COMPACT_ATOMS: atom_id res chain seq x y z
N MET A 1 15.18 21.63 -11.24
CA MET A 1 16.55 21.27 -10.77
C MET A 1 16.71 21.35 -9.24
N LYS A 2 16.07 22.27 -8.51
CA LYS A 2 16.30 22.36 -7.06
C LYS A 2 15.73 21.14 -6.32
N ALA A 3 14.63 20.57 -6.82
CA ALA A 3 14.04 19.33 -6.31
C ALA A 3 14.96 18.12 -6.50
N THR A 4 15.59 17.99 -7.67
CA THR A 4 16.59 16.93 -7.93
C THR A 4 17.79 17.06 -6.99
N ILE A 5 18.28 18.28 -6.76
CA ILE A 5 19.38 18.52 -5.83
C ILE A 5 18.99 18.09 -4.41
N SER A 6 17.80 18.49 -3.92
CA SER A 6 17.35 18.08 -2.58
C SER A 6 17.14 16.57 -2.47
N ALA A 7 16.61 15.91 -3.50
CA ALA A 7 16.40 14.47 -3.51
C ALA A 7 17.73 13.70 -3.49
N VAL A 8 18.67 14.07 -4.35
CA VAL A 8 20.00 13.45 -4.42
C VAL A 8 20.78 13.66 -3.12
N LEU A 9 20.73 14.86 -2.54
CA LEU A 9 21.36 15.11 -1.24
C LEU A 9 20.76 14.22 -0.14
N SER A 10 19.44 14.10 -0.06
CA SER A 10 18.78 13.21 0.90
C SER A 10 19.23 11.76 0.73
N HIS A 11 19.31 11.26 -0.51
CA HIS A 11 19.78 9.91 -0.79
C HIS A 11 21.23 9.69 -0.36
N ILE A 12 22.13 10.62 -0.68
CA ILE A 12 23.55 10.54 -0.26
C ILE A 12 23.68 10.53 1.26
N ILE A 13 22.89 11.36 1.96
CA ILE A 13 22.90 11.43 3.42
C ILE A 13 22.44 10.11 4.04
N SER A 14 21.32 9.55 3.56
CA SER A 14 20.82 8.25 4.02
C SER A 14 21.83 7.14 3.75
N ALA A 15 22.32 7.02 2.51
CA ALA A 15 23.31 6.01 2.15
C ALA A 15 24.59 6.11 2.98
N SER A 16 25.09 7.34 3.23
CA SER A 16 26.26 7.57 4.09
C SER A 16 26.00 7.15 5.54
N THR A 17 24.76 7.25 6.01
CA THR A 17 24.36 6.81 7.35
C THR A 17 24.33 5.28 7.42
N ASP A 18 23.78 4.62 6.40
CA ASP A 18 23.65 3.16 6.34
C ASP A 18 25.02 2.46 6.36
N VAL A 19 26.02 3.05 5.70
CA VAL A 19 27.40 2.54 5.72
C VAL A 19 28.25 3.13 6.85
N SER A 20 27.63 3.78 7.83
CA SER A 20 28.26 4.35 9.03
C SER A 20 29.33 5.42 8.78
N TYR A 21 29.36 6.06 7.61
CA TYR A 21 30.19 7.24 7.34
C TYR A 21 29.65 8.51 8.01
N LEU A 22 28.35 8.55 8.28
CA LEU A 22 27.67 9.66 8.92
C LEU A 22 26.82 9.18 10.09
N GLU A 23 27.00 9.79 11.26
CA GLU A 23 26.21 9.45 12.45
C GLU A 23 24.74 9.82 12.25
N LYS A 24 23.81 8.97 12.73
CA LYS A 24 22.35 9.18 12.56
C LYS A 24 21.88 10.55 13.06
N THR A 25 22.46 11.03 14.15
CA THR A 25 22.11 12.34 14.73
C THR A 25 22.59 13.52 13.88
N GLU A 26 23.71 13.37 13.18
CA GLU A 26 24.24 14.37 12.25
C GLU A 26 23.46 14.32 10.92
N ALA A 27 23.19 13.12 10.41
CA ALA A 27 22.35 12.90 9.24
C ALA A 27 20.99 13.60 9.38
N MET A 28 20.32 13.41 10.52
CA MET A 28 19.02 14.06 10.79
C MET A 28 19.12 15.59 10.80
N LYS A 29 20.21 16.17 11.31
CA LYS A 29 20.43 17.63 11.28
C LYS A 29 20.59 18.14 9.86
N ILE A 30 21.28 17.39 9.00
CA ILE A 30 21.50 17.78 7.59
C ILE A 30 20.20 17.60 6.80
N LEU A 31 19.50 16.48 6.96
CA LEU A 31 18.19 16.24 6.34
C LEU A 31 17.18 17.34 6.69
N LYS A 32 17.17 17.81 7.95
CA LYS A 32 16.32 18.95 8.34
C LYS A 32 16.61 20.22 7.53
N LYS A 33 17.89 20.50 7.22
CA LYS A 33 18.27 21.64 6.37
C LYS A 33 17.88 21.42 4.91
N VAL A 34 18.00 20.19 4.40
CA VAL A 34 17.55 19.83 3.05
C VAL A 34 16.03 20.00 2.92
N ASN A 35 15.27 19.54 3.92
CA ASN A 35 13.83 19.72 3.97
C ASN A 35 13.44 21.22 3.99
N GLN A 36 14.08 22.03 4.85
CA GLN A 36 13.87 23.47 4.88
C GLN A 36 14.17 24.15 3.53
N TYR A 37 15.21 23.67 2.83
CA TYR A 37 15.53 24.17 1.49
C TYR A 37 14.43 23.83 0.47
N ALA A 38 13.90 22.60 0.50
CA ALA A 38 12.77 22.21 -0.34
C ALA A 38 11.52 23.04 -0.01
N GLN A 39 11.16 23.16 1.28
CA GLN A 39 10.01 23.95 1.73
C GLN A 39 10.11 25.44 1.37
N LYS A 40 11.32 26.00 1.27
CA LYS A 40 11.53 27.39 0.82
C LYS A 40 11.21 27.57 -0.67
N HIS A 41 11.35 26.52 -1.47
CA HIS A 41 11.26 26.61 -2.93
C HIS A 41 9.97 26.03 -3.52
N TYR A 42 9.23 25.24 -2.74
CA TYR A 42 7.99 24.60 -3.17
C TYR A 42 6.96 24.69 -2.06
N THR A 43 5.69 24.71 -2.47
CA THR A 43 4.53 24.84 -1.57
C THR A 43 3.67 23.59 -1.54
N ASN A 44 3.92 22.62 -2.44
CA ASN A 44 3.19 21.37 -2.54
C ASN A 44 4.04 20.30 -3.23
N TRP A 45 3.60 19.05 -3.10
CA TRP A 45 4.25 17.87 -3.70
C TRP A 45 4.25 17.91 -5.23
N GLU A 46 3.17 18.37 -5.85
CA GLU A 46 3.00 18.48 -7.30
C GLU A 46 4.07 19.39 -7.97
N ASN A 47 4.34 20.57 -7.40
CA ASN A 47 5.36 21.46 -7.96
C ASN A 47 6.77 20.91 -7.75
N TYR A 48 6.99 20.21 -6.63
CA TYR A 48 8.26 19.55 -6.36
C TYR A 48 8.50 18.40 -7.34
N SER A 49 7.49 17.56 -7.60
CA SER A 49 7.54 16.40 -8.49
C SER A 49 7.85 16.81 -9.94
N LYS A 50 7.16 17.84 -10.43
CA LYS A 50 7.40 18.41 -11.77
C LYS A 50 8.83 18.93 -11.92
N ASP A 51 9.34 19.70 -10.96
CA ASP A 51 10.72 20.21 -11.02
C ASP A 51 11.77 19.10 -10.86
N PHE A 52 11.44 18.02 -10.14
CA PHE A 52 12.28 16.84 -10.00
C PHE A 52 12.44 16.14 -11.36
N ILE A 53 11.34 15.84 -12.06
CA ILE A 53 11.38 15.21 -13.40
C ILE A 53 12.13 16.08 -14.41
N ILE A 54 11.89 17.40 -14.40
CA ILE A 54 12.62 18.32 -15.27
C ILE A 54 14.11 18.31 -14.93
N GLY A 55 14.46 18.28 -13.65
CA GLY A 55 15.85 18.23 -13.22
C GLY A 55 16.53 16.93 -13.61
N GLU A 56 15.89 15.77 -13.41
CA GLU A 56 16.35 14.44 -13.84
C GLU A 56 16.71 14.41 -15.32
N VAL A 57 15.85 14.96 -16.19
CA VAL A 57 16.11 15.06 -17.64
C VAL A 57 17.37 15.89 -17.91
N ASN A 58 17.56 17.00 -17.21
CA ASN A 58 18.68 17.91 -17.43
C ASN A 58 20.03 17.34 -16.98
N VAL A 59 20.04 16.51 -15.93
CA VAL A 59 21.28 15.91 -15.40
C VAL A 59 21.58 14.52 -15.98
N GLY A 60 20.64 13.93 -16.72
CA GLY A 60 20.84 12.64 -17.38
C GLY A 60 20.98 11.47 -16.40
N LEU A 61 20.36 11.56 -15.22
CA LEU A 61 20.45 10.52 -14.19
C LEU A 61 19.75 9.22 -14.61
N ASN A 62 18.60 9.33 -15.29
CA ASN A 62 17.82 8.19 -15.76
C ASN A 62 17.68 8.16 -17.30
N ASN A 63 17.63 6.95 -17.86
CA ASN A 63 17.28 6.70 -19.26
C ASN A 63 15.76 6.90 -19.49
N SER A 64 15.27 6.68 -20.72
CA SER A 64 13.86 6.87 -21.04
C SER A 64 12.93 5.97 -20.19
N ALA A 65 13.31 4.71 -19.98
CA ALA A 65 12.54 3.74 -19.20
C ALA A 65 12.44 4.13 -17.72
N GLY A 66 13.57 4.44 -17.08
CA GLY A 66 13.58 4.90 -15.68
C GLY A 66 12.79 6.20 -15.47
N ARG A 67 12.72 7.08 -16.48
CA ARG A 67 11.84 8.26 -16.45
C ARG A 67 10.36 7.92 -16.62
N GLY A 68 10.03 6.87 -17.37
CA GLY A 68 8.67 6.33 -17.46
C GLY A 68 8.19 5.85 -16.09
N VAL A 69 9.00 5.00 -15.45
CA VAL A 69 8.76 4.49 -14.08
C VAL A 69 8.58 5.64 -13.08
N LEU A 70 9.46 6.64 -13.07
CA LEU A 70 9.33 7.79 -12.17
C LEU A 70 8.04 8.59 -12.40
N LYS A 71 7.60 8.75 -13.65
CA LYS A 71 6.33 9.42 -13.96
C LYS A 71 5.14 8.60 -13.48
N LYS A 72 5.17 7.27 -13.66
CA LYS A 72 4.15 6.35 -13.15
C LYS A 72 4.04 6.49 -11.62
N TYR A 73 5.15 6.41 -10.90
CA TYR A 73 5.15 6.59 -9.43
C TYR A 73 4.70 7.97 -8.97
N ILE A 74 5.05 9.05 -9.69
CA ILE A 74 4.54 10.39 -9.35
C ILE A 74 3.03 10.46 -9.58
N GLY A 75 2.55 9.97 -10.72
CA GLY A 75 1.11 9.87 -11.00
C GLY A 75 0.40 9.08 -9.92
N TYR A 76 0.95 7.92 -9.56
CA TYR A 76 0.49 7.10 -8.45
C TYR A 76 0.51 7.85 -7.12
N LEU A 77 1.57 8.55 -6.74
CA LEU A 77 1.57 9.29 -5.48
C LEU A 77 0.59 10.47 -5.48
N GLU A 78 0.29 11.05 -6.64
CA GLU A 78 -0.69 12.12 -6.79
C GLU A 78 -2.13 11.57 -6.74
N THR A 79 -2.41 10.41 -7.35
CA THR A 79 -3.76 9.86 -7.49
C THR A 79 -4.11 8.78 -6.45
N LYS A 80 -3.12 8.03 -5.96
CA LYS A 80 -3.30 6.94 -4.99
C LYS A 80 -3.82 7.49 -3.68
N ILE A 81 -4.91 6.90 -3.24
CA ILE A 81 -5.57 7.28 -2.01
C ILE A 81 -4.77 6.72 -0.82
N GLY A 82 -4.61 7.52 0.22
CA GLY A 82 -3.70 7.21 1.34
C GLY A 82 -2.23 7.52 1.05
N SER A 83 -1.89 7.92 -0.19
CA SER A 83 -0.54 8.38 -0.52
C SER A 83 -0.08 9.44 0.48
N PRO A 84 1.19 9.37 0.95
CA PRO A 84 1.78 10.42 1.78
C PRO A 84 1.64 11.83 1.19
N TRP A 85 1.53 11.96 -0.14
CA TRP A 85 1.38 13.27 -0.79
C TRP A 85 -0.02 13.86 -0.61
N ASN A 86 -1.01 13.00 -0.36
CA ASN A 86 -2.40 13.35 -0.15
C ASN A 86 -2.78 13.40 1.34
N THR A 87 -2.04 12.68 2.20
CA THR A 87 -2.31 12.58 3.65
C THR A 87 -1.40 13.46 4.52
N ILE A 88 -0.20 13.81 4.03
CA ILE A 88 0.76 14.65 4.76
C ILE A 88 0.85 16.01 4.07
N SER A 89 0.40 17.05 4.77
CA SER A 89 0.58 18.42 4.30
C SER A 89 2.07 18.72 4.11
N TRP A 90 2.40 19.39 3.01
CA TRP A 90 3.77 19.81 2.69
C TRP A 90 4.43 20.62 3.82
N GLU A 91 3.64 21.34 4.61
CA GLU A 91 4.09 22.16 5.74
C GLU A 91 4.26 21.36 7.04
N SER A 92 3.51 20.27 7.23
CA SER A 92 3.54 19.43 8.44
C SER A 92 4.83 18.60 8.57
N SER A 93 5.60 18.43 7.50
CA SER A 93 6.87 17.69 7.48
C SER A 93 8.03 18.43 8.20
N GLY A 94 7.79 19.63 8.75
CA GLY A 94 8.80 20.46 9.44
C GLY A 94 8.51 20.86 10.89
N SER A 95 7.34 20.57 11.45
CA SER A 95 6.99 21.00 12.81
C SER A 95 7.56 20.05 13.87
N ASN A 96 8.26 20.60 14.87
CA ASN A 96 8.74 19.85 16.04
C ASN A 96 7.52 19.23 16.76
N ARG A 97 7.32 17.91 16.64
CA ARG A 97 6.47 17.15 17.56
C ARG A 97 7.12 17.18 18.95
N THR A 98 6.72 18.13 19.79
CA THR A 98 6.79 17.97 21.24
C THR A 98 5.66 17.04 21.66
N ASN A 99 6.00 15.98 22.40
CA ASN A 99 5.06 15.02 22.96
C ASN A 99 4.04 15.74 23.85
N GLU A 100 2.79 15.82 23.38
CA GLU A 100 1.61 15.90 24.24
C GLU A 100 0.53 15.02 23.64
N THR A 101 0.18 14.00 24.41
CA THR A 101 -0.90 13.04 24.22
C THR A 101 -2.25 13.75 24.17
N THR A 102 -3.02 13.54 23.10
CA THR A 102 -4.49 13.57 23.13
C THR A 102 -5.02 12.55 22.12
N GLU A 103 -5.53 11.46 22.70
CA GLU A 103 -6.63 10.57 22.30
C GLU A 103 -7.26 10.69 20.90
N ASN A 104 -7.40 9.51 20.28
CA ASN A 104 -8.38 9.11 19.27
C ASN A 104 -8.25 9.69 17.85
N GLU A 105 -7.21 9.27 17.13
CA GLU A 105 -7.44 8.81 15.75
C GLU A 105 -8.00 7.38 15.86
N VAL A 106 -9.31 7.22 15.62
CA VAL A 106 -9.89 5.89 15.42
C VAL A 106 -9.23 5.34 14.17
N SER A 107 -8.41 4.29 14.31
CA SER A 107 -7.86 3.60 13.14
C SER A 107 -9.03 3.15 12.27
N THR A 108 -9.03 3.53 11.01
CA THR A 108 -9.97 3.02 9.99
C THR A 108 -9.56 1.64 9.48
N GLU A 109 -8.69 0.95 10.22
CA GLU A 109 -8.17 -0.36 9.92
C GLU A 109 -9.17 -1.43 10.37
N VAL A 110 -9.63 -2.20 9.40
CA VAL A 110 -10.48 -3.37 9.64
C VAL A 110 -9.56 -4.59 9.71
N LEU A 111 -9.72 -5.42 10.74
CA LEU A 111 -8.94 -6.64 10.98
C LEU A 111 -7.41 -6.45 11.18
N GLY A 112 -6.95 -5.27 11.59
CA GLY A 112 -5.52 -5.01 11.83
C GLY A 112 -4.88 -5.85 12.95
N ASP A 113 -5.69 -6.44 13.84
CA ASP A 113 -5.22 -7.33 14.91
C ASP A 113 -5.11 -8.80 14.48
N ILE A 114 -5.51 -9.14 13.25
CA ILE A 114 -5.44 -10.51 12.73
C ILE A 114 -4.05 -10.77 12.16
N VAL A 115 -3.38 -11.79 12.71
CA VAL A 115 -2.13 -12.27 12.13
C VAL A 115 -2.41 -13.39 11.13
N TRP A 116 -2.07 -13.17 9.87
CA TRP A 116 -2.23 -14.18 8.83
C TRP A 116 -1.18 -13.98 7.74
N ALA A 117 -0.69 -15.08 7.17
CA ALA A 117 0.07 -15.05 5.93
C ALA A 117 -0.78 -15.73 4.87
N PHE A 118 -1.09 -15.02 3.78
CA PHE A 118 -1.88 -15.58 2.69
C PHE A 118 -1.22 -16.84 2.15
N GLN A 119 -1.99 -17.91 2.01
CA GLN A 119 -1.50 -19.17 1.47
C GLN A 119 -1.83 -19.21 -0.02
N ARG A 120 -0.87 -19.62 -0.85
CA ARG A 120 -1.12 -19.83 -2.28
C ARG A 120 -1.83 -21.15 -2.54
N LYS A 121 -2.94 -21.40 -1.84
CA LYS A 121 -3.78 -22.60 -1.94
C LYS A 121 -5.25 -22.24 -1.80
N LYS A 122 -6.10 -23.11 -2.33
CA LYS A 122 -7.55 -23.00 -2.16
C LYS A 122 -8.03 -23.86 -1.01
N TYR A 123 -8.96 -23.32 -0.25
CA TYR A 123 -9.72 -24.06 0.74
C TYR A 123 -11.03 -24.54 0.12
N ASN A 124 -11.45 -25.75 0.48
CA ASN A 124 -12.70 -26.33 -0.02
C ASN A 124 -13.91 -25.77 0.71
N ASP A 125 -13.74 -25.46 2.00
CA ASP A 125 -14.78 -24.89 2.85
C ASP A 125 -14.17 -23.99 3.93
N THR A 126 -15.06 -23.24 4.60
CA THR A 126 -14.72 -22.28 5.65
C THR A 126 -14.26 -22.93 6.95
N THR A 127 -14.56 -24.23 7.18
CA THR A 127 -14.16 -24.94 8.39
C THR A 127 -12.67 -25.26 8.33
N ASP A 128 -12.20 -25.77 7.18
CA ASP A 128 -10.78 -26.02 6.95
C ASP A 128 -9.96 -24.74 7.11
N PHE A 129 -10.41 -23.63 6.50
CA PHE A 129 -9.75 -22.34 6.64
C PHE A 129 -9.78 -21.83 8.10
N ASN A 130 -10.92 -21.92 8.79
CA ASN A 130 -11.04 -21.47 10.17
C ASN A 130 -10.04 -22.18 11.09
N ASN A 131 -9.89 -23.49 10.95
CA ASN A 131 -8.95 -24.26 11.77
C ASN A 131 -7.51 -23.79 11.55
N GLU A 132 -7.12 -23.51 10.31
CA GLU A 132 -5.77 -23.09 9.99
C GLU A 132 -5.46 -21.65 10.45
N ILE A 133 -6.38 -20.71 10.25
CA ILE A 133 -6.18 -19.33 10.74
C ILE A 133 -6.15 -19.28 12.26
N GLU A 134 -6.99 -20.05 12.95
CA GLU A 134 -6.99 -20.17 14.40
C GLU A 134 -5.66 -20.76 14.92
N GLU A 135 -5.17 -21.84 14.30
CA GLU A 135 -3.88 -22.43 14.64
C GLU A 135 -2.72 -21.44 14.41
N TYR A 136 -2.74 -20.73 13.28
CA TYR A 136 -1.72 -19.73 12.95
C TYR A 136 -1.72 -18.56 13.96
N GLN A 137 -2.89 -18.04 14.33
CA GLN A 137 -3.02 -17.02 15.36
C GLN A 137 -2.45 -17.50 16.70
N HIS A 138 -2.76 -18.73 17.12
CA HIS A 138 -2.19 -19.32 18.32
C HIS A 138 -0.68 -19.54 18.24
N LEU A 139 -0.15 -19.91 17.09
CA LEU A 139 1.30 -20.09 16.90
C LEU A 139 2.07 -18.79 17.12
N ILE A 140 1.57 -17.68 16.57
CA ILE A 140 2.23 -16.37 16.61
C ILE A 140 1.95 -15.63 17.92
N LEU A 141 0.69 -15.53 18.35
CA LEU A 141 0.27 -14.72 19.50
C LEU A 141 0.19 -15.52 20.81
N LYS A 142 0.21 -16.86 20.75
CA LYS A 142 0.13 -17.77 21.90
C LYS A 142 -1.12 -17.49 22.74
N GLU A 143 -0.92 -17.15 24.01
CA GLU A 143 -1.96 -16.84 24.99
C GLU A 143 -2.72 -15.54 24.66
N LYS A 144 -2.17 -14.69 23.77
CA LYS A 144 -2.81 -13.45 23.31
C LYS A 144 -3.67 -13.64 22.07
N ALA A 145 -3.71 -14.83 21.49
CA ALA A 145 -4.54 -15.09 20.32
C ALA A 145 -6.02 -14.93 20.67
N ILE A 146 -6.69 -14.00 19.98
CA ILE A 146 -8.12 -13.76 20.11
C ILE A 146 -8.68 -13.81 18.70
N TRP A 147 -9.27 -14.94 18.32
CA TRP A 147 -9.94 -15.11 17.03
C TRP A 147 -11.46 -15.14 17.22
N GLN A 148 -12.13 -14.05 16.83
CA GLN A 148 -13.59 -13.90 16.96
C GLN A 148 -14.26 -14.06 15.60
N LEU A 149 -14.46 -15.31 15.19
CA LEU A 149 -14.92 -15.66 13.82
C LEU A 149 -16.28 -15.05 13.40
N GLU A 150 -17.19 -14.82 14.36
CA GLU A 150 -18.56 -14.29 14.11
C GLU A 150 -18.69 -12.78 14.30
N GLU A 151 -17.65 -12.09 14.77
CA GLU A 151 -17.70 -10.63 14.93
C GLU A 151 -17.86 -9.95 13.56
N ILE A 152 -18.62 -8.86 13.52
CA ILE A 152 -18.89 -8.11 12.30
C ILE A 152 -17.65 -7.27 11.95
N ALA A 153 -16.91 -7.68 10.92
CA ALA A 153 -15.79 -6.93 10.37
C ALA A 153 -16.28 -5.67 9.62
N ILE A 154 -17.26 -5.86 8.71
CA ILE A 154 -17.79 -4.79 7.86
C ILE A 154 -19.31 -4.92 7.75
N ASN A 155 -20.03 -3.90 8.20
CA ASN A 155 -21.49 -3.87 8.17
C ASN A 155 -22.06 -3.42 6.81
N LYS A 156 -21.71 -4.13 5.75
CA LYS A 156 -22.15 -3.91 4.37
C LYS A 156 -22.35 -5.25 3.65
N PRO A 157 -23.35 -5.36 2.74
CA PRO A 157 -23.60 -6.61 2.02
C PRO A 157 -22.60 -6.85 0.88
N GLU A 158 -21.93 -5.81 0.41
CA GLU A 158 -21.02 -5.80 -0.73
C GLU A 158 -19.93 -4.76 -0.48
N ILE A 159 -18.70 -5.10 -0.87
CA ILE A 159 -17.51 -4.25 -0.76
C ILE A 159 -16.63 -4.45 -2.01
N GLU A 160 -15.72 -3.51 -2.23
CA GLU A 160 -14.59 -3.71 -3.15
C GLU A 160 -13.30 -3.86 -2.36
N ILE A 161 -12.45 -4.80 -2.75
CA ILE A 161 -11.12 -5.02 -2.18
C ILE A 161 -10.08 -4.83 -3.26
N CYS A 162 -9.21 -3.85 -3.09
CA CYS A 162 -8.09 -3.57 -3.98
C CYS A 162 -6.78 -4.09 -3.42
N TYR A 163 -5.95 -4.67 -4.27
CA TYR A 163 -4.69 -5.29 -3.86
C TYR A 163 -3.70 -5.38 -5.04
N GLU A 164 -2.42 -5.46 -4.70
CA GLU A 164 -1.34 -5.65 -5.66
C GLU A 164 -0.99 -7.13 -5.76
N ALA A 165 -0.75 -7.61 -6.98
CA ALA A 165 -0.35 -8.97 -7.24
C ALA A 165 0.47 -9.09 -8.52
N TRP A 166 1.25 -10.15 -8.62
CA TRP A 166 1.94 -10.59 -9.82
C TRP A 166 1.10 -11.65 -10.53
N ILE A 167 0.82 -11.43 -11.82
CA ILE A 167 0.06 -12.36 -12.68
C ILE A 167 0.76 -12.62 -14.01
N LYS A 168 0.53 -13.76 -14.65
CA LYS A 168 1.14 -14.09 -15.96
C LYS A 168 0.55 -13.32 -17.13
N GLY A 169 -0.68 -12.86 -16.97
CA GLY A 169 -1.46 -12.28 -18.04
C GLY A 169 -2.92 -12.13 -17.63
N LYS A 170 -3.71 -11.48 -18.50
CA LYS A 170 -5.12 -11.17 -18.25
C LYS A 170 -6.01 -12.38 -18.00
N GLU A 171 -5.61 -13.57 -18.43
CA GLU A 171 -6.32 -14.82 -18.18
C GLU A 171 -6.36 -15.21 -16.70
N GLU A 172 -5.47 -14.65 -15.87
CA GLU A 172 -5.47 -14.85 -14.42
C GLU A 172 -6.36 -13.85 -13.68
N ILE A 173 -6.91 -12.82 -14.35
CA ILE A 173 -7.88 -11.89 -13.78
C ILE A 173 -9.22 -12.61 -13.61
N ALA A 174 -9.73 -12.63 -12.37
CA ALA A 174 -10.99 -13.26 -12.02
C ALA A 174 -12.19 -12.45 -12.52
N THR A 175 -13.34 -13.10 -12.68
CA THR A 175 -14.55 -12.45 -13.21
C THR A 175 -15.12 -11.36 -12.30
N ASN A 176 -14.76 -11.37 -11.02
CA ASN A 176 -15.14 -10.34 -10.06
C ASN A 176 -14.07 -9.27 -9.89
N GLU A 177 -12.99 -9.30 -10.68
CA GLU A 177 -11.89 -8.35 -10.63
C GLU A 177 -11.96 -7.34 -11.78
N THR A 178 -11.51 -6.13 -11.47
CA THR A 178 -11.18 -5.08 -12.43
C THR A 178 -9.74 -4.67 -12.25
N LEU A 179 -9.07 -4.38 -13.36
CA LEU A 179 -7.74 -3.80 -13.38
C LEU A 179 -7.86 -2.29 -13.13
N LEU A 180 -7.03 -1.74 -12.24
CA LEU A 180 -7.01 -0.30 -11.98
C LEU A 180 -6.21 0.49 -13.02
N ASP A 181 -5.09 -0.06 -13.45
CA ASP A 181 -4.30 0.47 -14.56
C ASP A 181 -4.97 0.13 -15.91
N ASP A 182 -4.66 0.87 -16.96
CA ASP A 182 -5.06 0.43 -18.30
C ASP A 182 -4.28 -0.82 -18.74
N GLU A 183 -4.85 -1.61 -19.66
CA GLU A 183 -4.28 -2.89 -20.08
C GLU A 183 -2.90 -2.71 -20.75
N GLU A 184 -2.65 -1.58 -21.42
CA GLU A 184 -1.35 -1.33 -22.08
C GLU A 184 -0.26 -1.10 -21.03
N ASP A 185 -0.53 -0.26 -20.02
CA ASP A 185 0.42 0.05 -18.94
C ASP A 185 0.62 -1.13 -17.96
N ALA A 186 -0.43 -1.92 -17.69
CA ALA A 186 -0.34 -3.05 -16.77
C ALA A 186 0.46 -4.22 -17.33
N PHE A 187 0.36 -4.48 -18.64
CA PHE A 187 1.03 -5.59 -19.33
C PHE A 187 2.22 -5.15 -20.18
N ASP A 188 2.85 -4.03 -19.82
CA ASP A 188 4.12 -3.59 -20.40
C ASP A 188 5.28 -4.50 -19.91
N GLU A 189 6.23 -4.80 -20.80
CA GLU A 189 7.44 -5.56 -20.47
C GLU A 189 8.27 -4.87 -19.36
N ASP A 190 8.24 -3.53 -19.30
CA ASP A 190 8.89 -2.74 -18.24
C ASP A 190 8.22 -2.93 -16.87
N ASN A 191 6.97 -3.41 -16.83
CA ASN A 191 6.21 -3.75 -15.62
C ASN A 191 6.25 -5.26 -15.30
N SER A 192 7.16 -6.00 -15.96
CA SER A 192 7.29 -7.44 -15.82
C SER A 192 8.58 -7.86 -15.11
N ASP A 193 8.49 -8.93 -14.32
CA ASP A 193 9.64 -9.62 -13.75
C ASP A 193 9.40 -11.14 -13.82
N GLU A 194 10.41 -11.88 -14.26
CA GLU A 194 10.36 -13.34 -14.49
C GLU A 194 9.13 -13.85 -15.29
N GLY A 195 8.58 -13.01 -16.19
CA GLY A 195 7.40 -13.35 -16.99
C GLY A 195 6.06 -13.19 -16.26
N MET A 196 6.06 -12.47 -15.14
CA MET A 196 4.89 -12.03 -14.39
C MET A 196 4.79 -10.50 -14.47
N PHE A 197 3.59 -9.95 -14.46
CA PHE A 197 3.32 -8.52 -14.45
C PHE A 197 2.77 -8.12 -13.09
N GLN A 198 3.31 -7.06 -12.49
CA GLN A 198 2.76 -6.49 -11.26
C GLN A 198 1.53 -5.66 -11.61
N VAL A 199 0.38 -6.01 -11.05
CA VAL A 199 -0.90 -5.35 -11.33
C VAL A 199 -1.60 -4.95 -10.04
N GLU A 200 -2.43 -3.91 -10.12
CA GLU A 200 -3.35 -3.54 -9.06
C GLU A 200 -4.78 -3.90 -9.50
N LEU A 201 -5.42 -4.77 -8.72
CA LEU A 201 -6.74 -5.34 -9.00
C LEU A 201 -7.72 -4.92 -7.92
N CYS A 202 -8.97 -4.64 -8.28
CA CYS A 202 -10.07 -4.50 -7.34
C CYS A 202 -11.11 -5.60 -7.55
N ALA A 203 -11.38 -6.38 -6.51
CA ALA A 203 -12.35 -7.44 -6.51
C ALA A 203 -13.63 -7.01 -5.79
N THR A 204 -14.80 -7.20 -6.41
CA THR A 204 -16.08 -7.07 -5.71
C THR A 204 -16.36 -8.34 -4.91
N LEU A 205 -16.54 -8.18 -3.59
CA LEU A 205 -16.88 -9.25 -2.66
C LEU A 205 -18.30 -9.06 -2.12
N LYS A 206 -18.97 -10.17 -1.81
CA LYS A 206 -20.35 -10.17 -1.29
C LYS A 206 -20.43 -10.99 -0.01
N ALA A 207 -21.03 -10.41 1.01
CA ALA A 207 -21.22 -11.08 2.29
C ALA A 207 -22.04 -12.36 2.09
N GLN A 208 -21.61 -13.49 2.67
CA GLN A 208 -22.28 -14.77 2.49
C GLN A 208 -23.72 -14.74 3.02
N ASN A 209 -23.97 -13.97 4.08
CA ASN A 209 -25.30 -13.77 4.66
C ASN A 209 -26.14 -12.68 3.95
N GLY A 210 -25.58 -12.01 2.93
CA GLY A 210 -26.20 -10.94 2.16
C GLY A 210 -26.43 -9.62 2.92
N LYS A 211 -25.79 -9.42 4.08
CA LYS A 211 -25.99 -8.26 4.96
C LYS A 211 -24.71 -7.61 5.45
N TYR A 212 -23.77 -8.41 5.96
CA TYR A 212 -22.52 -7.95 6.55
C TYR A 212 -21.46 -9.04 6.52
N PHE A 213 -20.20 -8.66 6.46
CA PHE A 213 -19.07 -9.59 6.55
C PHE A 213 -18.73 -9.84 8.02
N THR A 214 -18.62 -11.11 8.41
CA THR A 214 -17.96 -11.49 9.66
C THR A 214 -16.45 -11.58 9.45
N ASN A 215 -15.67 -11.63 10.53
CA ASN A 215 -14.22 -11.82 10.46
C ASN A 215 -13.86 -13.07 9.62
N LEU A 216 -14.53 -14.21 9.86
CA LEU A 216 -14.28 -15.45 9.12
C LEU A 216 -14.71 -15.36 7.65
N ASP A 217 -15.89 -14.82 7.36
CA ASP A 217 -16.38 -14.67 5.99
C ASP A 217 -15.42 -13.79 5.17
N LEU A 218 -15.02 -12.65 5.72
CA LEU A 218 -14.11 -11.73 5.05
C LEU A 218 -12.73 -12.37 4.82
N MET A 219 -12.10 -12.90 5.87
CA MET A 219 -10.77 -13.51 5.73
C MET A 219 -10.76 -14.71 4.76
N TYR A 220 -11.82 -15.53 4.78
CA TYR A 220 -11.96 -16.63 3.83
C TYR A 220 -12.07 -16.13 2.40
N GLN A 221 -12.88 -15.10 2.14
CA GLN A 221 -13.00 -14.54 0.79
C GLN A 221 -11.70 -13.88 0.33
N LEU A 222 -10.99 -13.16 1.20
CA LEU A 222 -9.68 -12.58 0.89
C LEU A 222 -8.67 -13.66 0.48
N GLU A 223 -8.55 -14.73 1.29
CA GLU A 223 -7.67 -15.86 1.01
C GLU A 223 -7.99 -16.50 -0.34
N GLN A 224 -9.26 -16.78 -0.62
CA GLN A 224 -9.67 -17.39 -1.87
C GLN A 224 -9.41 -16.46 -3.07
N GLN A 225 -9.58 -15.14 -2.89
CA GLN A 225 -9.34 -14.14 -3.91
C GLN A 225 -7.88 -14.14 -4.37
N VAL A 226 -6.94 -14.18 -3.43
CA VAL A 226 -5.50 -14.14 -3.72
C VAL A 226 -4.88 -15.52 -3.95
N SER A 227 -5.61 -16.61 -3.71
CA SER A 227 -5.09 -18.00 -3.74
C SER A 227 -4.38 -18.43 -5.03
N ASN A 228 -4.69 -17.82 -6.18
CA ASN A 228 -4.06 -18.10 -7.46
C ASN A 228 -3.08 -17.01 -7.93
N LYS A 229 -2.82 -16.01 -7.08
CA LYS A 229 -1.97 -14.87 -7.34
C LYS A 229 -0.61 -15.04 -6.66
N GLU A 230 0.38 -14.29 -7.12
CA GLU A 230 1.67 -14.16 -6.44
C GLU A 230 1.72 -12.78 -5.77
N LEU A 231 1.88 -12.73 -4.45
CA LEU A 231 1.91 -11.45 -3.70
C LEU A 231 3.35 -10.94 -3.50
N GLY A 232 4.34 -11.64 -4.06
CA GLY A 232 5.75 -11.34 -3.85
C GLY A 232 6.15 -11.59 -2.40
N ASP A 233 7.01 -10.73 -1.85
CA ASP A 233 7.40 -10.82 -0.43
C ASP A 233 6.31 -10.28 0.50
N HIS A 234 5.24 -9.66 -0.03
CA HIS A 234 4.16 -9.03 0.72
C HIS A 234 3.01 -10.00 1.01
N ILE A 235 3.26 -11.06 1.79
CA ILE A 235 2.25 -12.09 2.09
C ILE A 235 1.58 -11.96 3.46
N PHE A 236 2.15 -11.15 4.37
CA PHE A 236 1.65 -11.02 5.74
C PHE A 236 0.52 -10.00 5.79
N PHE A 237 -0.70 -10.45 6.05
CA PHE A 237 -1.86 -9.58 6.19
C PHE A 237 -1.72 -8.69 7.42
N GLU A 238 -1.86 -7.38 7.22
CA GLU A 238 -1.79 -6.35 8.26
C GLU A 238 -3.11 -5.56 8.40
N GLY A 239 -4.18 -6.04 7.77
CA GLY A 239 -5.50 -5.42 7.82
C GLY A 239 -5.96 -4.81 6.51
N LEU A 240 -7.13 -4.16 6.58
CA LEU A 240 -7.74 -3.45 5.47
C LEU A 240 -7.87 -1.97 5.80
N THR A 241 -7.51 -1.10 4.85
CA THR A 241 -7.72 0.35 5.00
C THR A 241 -8.89 0.80 4.13
N LEU A 242 -9.88 1.47 4.74
CA LEU A 242 -10.98 2.09 4.01
C LEU A 242 -10.47 3.20 3.10
N ASN A 243 -10.88 3.15 1.84
CA ASN A 243 -10.65 4.22 0.89
C ASN A 243 -11.69 5.35 1.09
N SER A 244 -11.37 6.35 1.92
CA SER A 244 -12.28 7.46 2.23
C SER A 244 -12.48 8.47 1.09
N ASN A 245 -11.68 8.39 0.03
CA ASN A 245 -11.73 9.30 -1.13
C ASN A 245 -12.23 8.61 -2.41
N ALA A 246 -12.66 7.34 -2.34
CA ALA A 246 -13.45 6.75 -3.42
C ALA A 246 -14.64 7.70 -3.66
N ASP A 247 -14.89 8.07 -4.93
CA ASP A 247 -15.91 9.05 -5.31
C ASP A 247 -17.14 8.87 -4.43
N HIS A 248 -17.56 9.93 -3.74
CA HIS A 248 -18.76 9.92 -2.87
C HIS A 248 -20.05 9.53 -3.64
N GLU A 249 -19.95 9.24 -4.93
CA GLU A 249 -20.99 8.68 -5.80
C GLU A 249 -21.08 7.14 -5.76
N SER A 250 -20.03 6.40 -5.37
CA SER A 250 -20.09 4.94 -5.22
C SER A 250 -20.71 4.55 -3.88
N GLU A 251 -21.83 3.82 -3.91
CA GLU A 251 -22.49 3.30 -2.70
C GLU A 251 -21.72 2.13 -2.05
N ILE A 252 -20.79 1.51 -2.79
CA ILE A 252 -20.01 0.35 -2.36
C ILE A 252 -18.68 0.84 -1.79
N PRO A 253 -18.36 0.55 -0.51
CA PRO A 253 -17.09 0.97 0.06
C PRO A 253 -15.94 0.11 -0.46
N THR A 254 -14.87 0.79 -0.84
CA THR A 254 -13.63 0.19 -1.32
C THR A 254 -12.60 0.15 -0.19
N PHE A 255 -11.90 -0.97 -0.05
CA PHE A 255 -10.81 -1.14 0.90
C PHE A 255 -9.55 -1.59 0.17
N TYR A 256 -8.38 -1.27 0.71
CA TYR A 256 -7.10 -1.82 0.25
C TYR A 256 -6.60 -2.89 1.21
N ILE A 257 -6.11 -4.00 0.69
CA ILE A 257 -5.34 -4.98 1.47
C ILE A 257 -3.97 -4.38 1.77
N TYR A 258 -3.59 -4.35 3.05
CA TYR A 258 -2.24 -4.02 3.46
C TYR A 258 -1.48 -5.30 3.81
N CYS A 259 -0.35 -5.52 3.14
CA CYS A 259 0.53 -6.66 3.40
C CYS A 259 1.95 -6.20 3.75
N GLY A 260 2.51 -6.77 4.81
CA GLY A 260 3.91 -6.61 5.21
C GLY A 260 4.84 -7.61 4.53
N SER A 261 6.14 -7.29 4.53
CA SER A 261 7.25 -8.16 4.12
C SER A 261 7.93 -8.85 5.29
#